data_AF-A0A7C6BL69-F1
#
_entry.id   AF-A0A7C6BL69-F1
#
_cell.length_a   1.000
_cell.length_b   1.000
_cell.length_c   1.000
_cell.angle_alpha   90.00
_cell.angle_beta   90.00
_cell.angle_gamma   90.00
#
_symmetry.space_group_name_H-M   'P 1'
#
loop_
_entity.id
_entity.type
_entity.pdbx_description
1 polymer ?
#
loop_
_entity_poly.entity_id
_entity_poly.type
_entity_poly.pdbx_seq_one_letter_code
_entity_poly.pdbx_strand_id
1 'polypeptide(L)' 'MKGGHYSWEKVVSYLPRIQANAYWIEKALEKGAESDYEKVIINKLANISYLANQAISDLSKE' A
#
# COMPACT_ATOMS: atom_id res chain seq x y z
N MET A 1 19.97 21.72 8.71
CA MET A 1 19.48 20.34 8.55
C MET A 1 17.97 20.35 8.76
N LYS A 2 17.16 20.25 7.69
CA LYS A 2 15.68 20.27 7.73
C LYS A 2 15.04 19.16 6.85
N GLY A 3 15.83 18.17 6.40
CA GLY A 3 15.36 17.12 5.47
C GLY A 3 14.38 16.12 6.11
N GLY A 4 14.79 15.52 7.23
CA GLY A 4 14.11 14.38 7.88
C GLY A 4 12.62 14.49 8.16
N HIS A 5 12.12 15.70 8.47
CA HIS A 5 10.72 15.89 8.82
C HIS A 5 9.77 15.81 7.61
N TYR A 6 10.20 16.32 6.45
CA TYR A 6 9.36 16.38 5.24
C TYR A 6 9.20 15.02 4.55
N SER A 7 10.27 14.22 4.59
CA SER A 7 10.29 12.83 4.12
C SER A 7 9.35 11.95 4.91
N TRP A 8 9.40 12.03 6.25
CA TRP A 8 8.63 11.15 7.10
C TRP A 8 7.12 11.40 7.01
N GLU A 9 6.68 12.66 6.95
CA GLU A 9 5.27 13.01 6.72
C GLU A 9 4.76 12.44 5.40
N LYS A 10 5.60 12.47 4.36
CA LYS A 10 5.28 11.89 3.05
C LYS A 10 5.16 10.36 3.13
N VAL A 11 6.06 9.69 3.85
CA VAL A 11 6.03 8.25 4.09
C VAL A 11 4.75 7.82 4.83
N VAL A 12 4.42 8.53 5.91
CA VAL A 12 3.21 8.27 6.72
C VAL A 12 1.94 8.44 5.88
N SER A 13 1.95 9.35 4.88
CA SER A 13 0.80 9.56 3.99
C SER A 13 0.44 8.34 3.12
N TYR A 14 1.37 7.40 2.90
CA TYR A 14 1.08 6.18 2.15
C TYR A 14 0.37 5.10 3.00
N LEU A 15 0.52 5.12 4.33
CA LEU A 15 0.01 4.06 5.22
C LEU A 15 -1.51 3.85 5.14
N PRO A 16 -2.37 4.90 5.15
CA PRO A 16 -3.82 4.70 5.04
C PRO A 16 -4.23 4.01 3.74
N ARG A 17 -3.51 4.28 2.64
CA ARG A 17 -3.79 3.68 1.33
C ARG A 17 -3.37 2.22 1.29
N ILE A 18 -2.24 1.87 1.91
CA ILE A 18 -1.79 0.48 2.06
C ILE A 18 -2.80 -0.31 2.89
N GLN A 19 -3.21 0.23 4.05
CA GLN A 19 -4.20 -0.38 4.93
C GLN A 19 -5.55 -0.59 4.22
N ALA A 20 -6.03 0.40 3.46
CA ALA A 20 -7.26 0.27 2.69
C ALA A 20 -7.19 -0.85 1.64
N ASN A 21 -6.05 -1.03 0.95
CA ASN A 21 -5.90 -2.14 0.01
C ASN A 21 -5.85 -3.50 0.72
N ALA A 22 -5.18 -3.58 1.88
CA ALA A 22 -5.13 -4.80 2.69
C ALA A 22 -6.52 -5.23 3.18
N TYR A 23 -7.34 -4.28 3.64
CA TYR A 23 -8.73 -4.51 4.03
C TYR A 23 -9.55 -5.17 2.91
N TRP A 24 -9.41 -4.70 1.66
CA TRP A 24 -10.13 -5.29 0.54
C TRP A 24 -9.67 -6.70 0.18
N ILE A 25 -8.39 -7.03 0.44
CA ILE A 25 -7.89 -8.41 0.29
C ILE A 25 -8.56 -9.30 1.33
N GLU A 26 -8.58 -8.90 2.61
CA GLU A 26 -9.24 -9.67 3.67
C GLU A 26 -10.72 -9.91 3.35
N LYS A 27 -11.45 -8.88 2.90
CA LYS A 27 -12.85 -9.00 2.49
C LYS A 27 -13.05 -9.92 1.30
N ALA A 28 -12.13 -9.93 0.33
CA ALA A 28 -12.18 -10.84 -0.80
C ALA A 28 -11.92 -12.30 -0.39
N LEU A 29 -11.00 -12.52 0.55
CA LEU A 29 -10.70 -13.84 1.10
C LEU A 29 -11.87 -14.40 1.93
N GLU A 30 -12.56 -13.56 2.71
CA GLU A 30 -13.78 -13.93 3.45
C GLU A 30 -14.90 -14.47 2.54
N LYS A 31 -14.91 -14.07 1.25
CA LYS A 31 -15.90 -14.51 0.26
C LYS A 31 -15.52 -15.81 -0.46
N GLY A 32 -14.40 -16.44 -0.10
CA GLY A 32 -14.03 -17.76 -0.62
C GLY A 32 -13.25 -17.75 -1.93
N ALA A 33 -12.58 -16.64 -2.27
CA ALA A 33 -11.69 -16.52 -3.44
C ALA A 33 -12.25 -17.12 -4.74
N GLU A 34 -13.54 -16.87 -5.03
CA GLU A 34 -14.09 -17.11 -6.36
C GLU A 34 -13.29 -16.30 -7.40
N SER A 35 -13.25 -16.74 -8.66
CA SER A 35 -12.33 -16.21 -9.70
C SER A 35 -12.40 -14.68 -9.90
N ASP A 36 -13.55 -14.06 -9.61
CA ASP A 36 -13.72 -12.61 -9.65
C ASP A 36 -13.00 -11.87 -8.51
N TYR A 37 -12.91 -12.50 -7.34
CA TYR A 37 -12.18 -11.97 -6.18
C TYR A 37 -10.67 -12.16 -6.29
N GLU A 38 -10.20 -13.17 -7.04
CA GLU A 38 -8.77 -13.37 -7.30
C GLU A 38 -8.17 -12.14 -8.02
N LYS A 39 -8.86 -11.61 -9.03
CA LYS A 39 -8.45 -10.39 -9.74
C LYS A 39 -8.39 -9.17 -8.81
N VAL A 40 -9.34 -9.07 -7.88
CA VAL A 40 -9.35 -8.01 -6.86
C VAL A 40 -8.12 -8.14 -5.97
N ILE A 41 -7.83 -9.34 -5.46
CA ILE A 41 -6.67 -9.59 -4.60
C ILE A 41 -5.37 -9.22 -5.32
N ILE A 42 -5.17 -9.67 -6.57
CA ILE A 42 -3.99 -9.34 -7.38
C ILE A 42 -3.86 -7.82 -7.55
N ASN A 43 -4.95 -7.12 -7.89
CA ASN A 43 -4.94 -5.67 -8.06
C ASN A 43 -4.56 -4.93 -6.76
N LYS A 44 -5.12 -5.35 -5.61
CA LYS A 44 -4.81 -4.74 -4.31
C LYS A 44 -3.37 -5.00 -3.88
N LEU A 45 -2.83 -6.20 -4.11
CA LEU A 45 -1.43 -6.52 -3.87
C LEU A 45 -0.49 -5.65 -4.72
N ALA A 46 -0.79 -5.48 -6.01
CA ALA A 46 -0.01 -4.62 -6.90
C ALA A 46 0.02 -3.16 -6.41
N ASN A 47 -1.12 -2.63 -5.97
CA ASN A 47 -1.19 -1.29 -5.39
C ASN A 47 -0.38 -1.15 -4.10
N ILE A 48 -0.43 -2.15 -3.21
CA ILE A 48 0.40 -2.17 -1.99
C ILE A 48 1.88 -2.13 -2.36
N SER A 49 2.32 -2.99 -3.29
CA SER A 49 3.70 -3.01 -3.75
C SER A 49 4.15 -1.67 -4.31
N TYR A 50 3.34 -1.03 -5.15
CA TYR A 50 3.62 0.30 -5.69
C TYR A 50 3.77 1.35 -4.58
N LEU A 51 2.82 1.42 -3.65
CA LEU A 51 2.84 2.41 -2.56
C LEU A 51 4.01 2.20 -1.60
N ALA A 52 4.31 0.95 -1.26
CA ALA A 52 5.47 0.62 -0.42
C ALA A 52 6.78 1.03 -1.11
N ASN A 53 6.91 0.77 -2.42
CA ASN A 53 8.09 1.18 -3.19
C ASN A 53 8.23 2.70 -3.29
N GLN A 54 7.12 3.45 -3.43
CA GLN A 54 7.17 4.91 -3.39
C GLN A 54 7.62 5.42 -2.02
N ALA A 55 7.10 4.85 -0.93
CA ALA A 55 7.51 5.21 0.43
C ALA A 55 9.01 4.94 0.67
N ILE A 56 9.52 3.77 0.25
CA ILE A 56 10.95 3.42 0.34
C ILE A 56 11.80 4.39 -0.50
N SER A 57 11.36 4.71 -1.72
CA SER A 57 12.08 5.65 -2.60
C SER A 57 12.15 7.05 -2.01
N ASP A 58 11.08 7.52 -1.37
CA ASP A 58 11.04 8.83 -0.71
C ASP A 58 11.96 8.89 0.52
N LEU A 59 12.07 7.80 1.29
CA LEU A 59 13.06 7.68 2.38
C LEU A 59 14.51 7.65 1.89
N SER A 60 14.75 7.07 0.71
CA SER A 60 16.12 6.88 0.18
C SER A 60 16.67 8.12 -0.55
N LYS A 61 15.87 9.18 -0.70
CA LYS A 61 16.25 10.44 -1.34
C LYS A 61 16.71 11.50 -0.33
N GLU A 62 16.72 11.17 0.96
CA GLU A 62 17.31 11.97 2.03
C GLU A 62 18.80 11.75 2.19
#